data_AF-A0A0S1Y787-F1
#
_entry.id   AF-A0A0S1Y787-F1
#
_cell.length_a   1.000
_cell.length_b   1.000
_cell.length_c   1.000
_cell.angle_alpha   90.00
_cell.angle_beta   90.00
_cell.angle_gamma   90.00
#
_symmetry.space_group_name_H-M   'P 1'
#
loop_
_entity.id
_entity.type
_entity.pdbx_description
1 polymer ?
#
loop_
_entity_poly.entity_id
_entity_poly.type
_entity_poly.pdbx_seq_one_letter_code
_entity_poly.pdbx_strand_id
1 'polypeptide(L)'
;MITEIVDTQFADIRLPCAHDGKTIQVAMVPLCAAMHLDSEQELRRIAQDEDLGSHLKPLPYAPPLSDSNALPMGAVALWLHRLAQHTTDTVQRHRLAVLQQEGFVTLLEQWSLLLHSNTASDDVATLKRQFKRMQTQMDAMDVSLRQAESFIEREIIRAQLSQLCAFPVGPRSTQSPALDQFWRAVFARLMGGAEINHARRSDRFLALNFRHLRGVLGEEDSSLHLTPELRNELKRSRYPNFLGVRVVNSRISRKSLRCWVFNLH
;
A
#
# COMPACT_ATOMS: atom_id res chain seq x y z
N MET A 1 -2.95 -11.63 10.75
CA MET A 1 -3.65 -11.23 9.51
C MET A 1 -5.10 -11.61 9.72
N ILE A 2 -6.05 -10.70 9.56
CA ILE A 2 -7.46 -10.98 9.80
C ILE A 2 -7.96 -11.78 8.60
N THR A 3 -8.25 -13.06 8.81
CA THR A 3 -8.69 -14.01 7.77
C THR A 3 -10.18 -14.25 7.86
N GLU A 4 -10.96 -13.22 8.16
CA GLU A 4 -12.40 -13.29 8.38
C GLU A 4 -13.10 -12.07 7.79
N ILE A 5 -14.35 -12.25 7.37
CA ILE A 5 -15.24 -11.16 6.97
C ILE A 5 -15.67 -10.43 8.24
N VAL A 6 -15.41 -9.13 8.29
CA VAL A 6 -15.75 -8.27 9.42
C VAL A 6 -16.85 -7.31 9.01
N ASP A 7 -17.93 -7.32 9.79
CA ASP A 7 -18.98 -6.33 9.68
C ASP A 7 -18.44 -4.95 10.11
N THR A 8 -18.28 -4.05 9.13
CA THR A 8 -17.55 -2.80 9.27
C THR A 8 -18.48 -1.61 9.14
N GLN A 9 -18.33 -0.65 10.05
CA GLN A 9 -19.04 0.62 9.98
C GLN A 9 -18.49 1.51 8.85
N PHE A 10 -19.39 1.92 7.96
CA PHE A 10 -19.13 2.85 6.87
C PHE A 10 -20.17 3.96 6.94
N ALA A 11 -19.83 5.04 7.66
CA ALA A 11 -20.75 6.09 8.06
C ALA A 11 -21.88 5.52 8.94
N ASP A 12 -23.13 5.61 8.49
CA ASP A 12 -24.32 5.12 9.16
C ASP A 12 -24.74 3.71 8.73
N ILE A 13 -24.00 3.07 7.82
CA ILE A 13 -24.28 1.70 7.35
C ILE A 13 -23.21 0.72 7.80
N ARG A 14 -23.57 -0.56 7.73
CA ARG A 14 -22.69 -1.68 8.04
C ARG A 14 -22.48 -2.54 6.81
N LEU A 15 -21.20 -2.79 6.50
CA LEU A 15 -20.79 -3.47 5.29
C LEU A 15 -19.87 -4.64 5.63
N PRO A 16 -20.09 -5.82 5.03
CA PRO A 16 -19.10 -6.90 5.06
C PRO A 16 -17.83 -6.43 4.35
N CYS A 17 -16.73 -6.39 5.10
CA CYS A 17 -15.42 -6.07 4.57
C CYS A 17 -14.43 -7.19 4.92
N ALA A 18 -13.41 -7.37 4.09
CA ALA A 18 -12.31 -8.29 4.34
C ALA A 18 -10.97 -7.60 4.08
N HIS A 19 -9.88 -8.16 4.59
CA HIS A 19 -8.53 -7.69 4.30
C HIS A 19 -7.80 -8.75 3.49
N ASP A 20 -7.28 -8.39 2.31
CA ASP A 20 -6.61 -9.33 1.40
C ASP A 20 -5.09 -9.44 1.62
N GLY A 21 -4.59 -8.90 2.74
CA GLY A 21 -3.17 -8.78 3.05
C GLY A 21 -2.54 -7.47 2.56
N LYS A 22 -3.24 -6.68 1.71
CA LYS A 22 -2.75 -5.38 1.22
C LYS A 22 -3.78 -4.26 1.39
N THR A 23 -5.03 -4.51 1.05
CA THR A 23 -6.10 -3.52 0.96
C THR A 23 -7.35 -4.02 1.68
N ILE A 24 -8.23 -3.09 2.06
CA ILE A 24 -9.55 -3.44 2.56
C ILE A 24 -10.47 -3.64 1.36
N GLN A 25 -11.06 -4.82 1.27
CA GLN A 25 -12.05 -5.22 0.29
C GLN A 25 -13.44 -4.98 0.86
N VAL A 26 -14.26 -4.19 0.16
CA VAL A 26 -15.62 -3.83 0.58
C VAL A 26 -16.62 -4.56 -0.31
N ALA A 27 -17.57 -5.26 0.29
CA ALA A 27 -18.62 -5.95 -0.45
C ALA A 27 -19.54 -4.95 -1.17
N MET A 28 -19.72 -5.14 -2.47
CA MET A 28 -20.47 -4.20 -3.31
C MET A 28 -21.98 -4.39 -3.25
N VAL A 29 -22.47 -5.63 -3.19
CA VAL A 29 -23.93 -5.90 -3.13
C VAL A 29 -24.57 -5.24 -1.90
N PRO A 30 -24.04 -5.41 -0.67
CA PRO A 30 -24.60 -4.74 0.51
C PRO A 30 -24.49 -3.20 0.42
N LEU A 31 -23.42 -2.68 -0.19
CA LEU A 31 -23.24 -1.24 -0.38
C LEU A 31 -24.26 -0.67 -1.36
N CYS A 32 -24.48 -1.31 -2.51
CA CYS A 32 -25.50 -0.92 -3.47
C CYS A 32 -26.90 -0.99 -2.85
N ALA A 33 -27.22 -2.06 -2.13
CA ALA A 33 -28.50 -2.21 -1.44
C ALA A 33 -28.73 -1.10 -0.39
N ALA A 34 -27.71 -0.76 0.39
CA ALA A 34 -27.75 0.33 1.37
C ALA A 34 -27.89 1.74 0.75
N MET A 35 -27.61 1.86 -0.55
CA MET A 35 -27.80 3.07 -1.34
C MET A 35 -29.08 3.04 -2.20
N HIS A 36 -29.90 2.00 -2.07
CA HIS A 36 -31.09 1.77 -2.89
C HIS A 36 -30.78 1.71 -4.40
N LEU A 37 -29.64 1.13 -4.77
CA LEU A 37 -29.24 0.89 -6.15
C LEU A 37 -29.49 -0.57 -6.55
N ASP A 38 -29.77 -0.79 -7.83
CA ASP A 38 -29.81 -2.12 -8.42
C ASP A 38 -28.38 -2.70 -8.44
N SER A 39 -28.15 -3.67 -7.55
CA SER A 39 -26.83 -4.26 -7.36
C SER A 39 -26.34 -5.00 -8.60
N GLU A 40 -27.22 -5.66 -9.36
CA GLU A 40 -26.82 -6.36 -10.58
C GLU A 40 -26.43 -5.38 -11.68
N GLN A 41 -27.23 -4.32 -11.85
CA GLN A 41 -26.95 -3.31 -12.85
C GLN A 41 -25.64 -2.59 -12.55
N GLU A 42 -25.41 -2.18 -11.30
CA GLU A 42 -24.17 -1.51 -10.90
C GLU A 42 -22.96 -2.42 -11.01
N LEU A 43 -23.05 -3.69 -10.62
CA LEU A 43 -21.95 -4.64 -10.80
C LEU A 43 -21.60 -4.85 -12.28
N ARG A 44 -22.59 -4.90 -13.17
CA ARG A 44 -22.34 -4.97 -14.62
C ARG A 44 -21.66 -3.70 -15.13
N ARG A 45 -22.07 -2.52 -14.67
CA ARG A 45 -21.42 -1.25 -15.04
C ARG A 45 -19.97 -1.21 -14.56
N ILE A 46 -19.72 -1.61 -13.31
CA ILE A 46 -18.37 -1.70 -12.75
C ILE A 46 -17.51 -2.69 -13.53
N ALA A 47 -18.04 -3.85 -13.89
CA ALA A 47 -17.31 -4.86 -14.66
C ALA A 47 -16.96 -4.40 -16.09
N GLN A 48 -17.75 -3.50 -16.67
CA GLN A 48 -17.52 -2.92 -18.00
C GLN A 48 -16.63 -1.66 -17.97
N ASP A 49 -16.43 -1.08 -16.79
CA ASP A 49 -15.56 0.09 -16.60
C ASP A 49 -14.09 -0.35 -16.70
N GLU A 50 -13.34 0.27 -17.61
CA GLU A 50 -11.93 -0.08 -17.87
C GLU A 50 -11.02 0.11 -16.64
N ASP A 51 -11.38 1.03 -15.74
CA ASP A 51 -10.59 1.38 -14.57
C ASP A 51 -11.03 0.60 -13.32
N LEU A 52 -12.31 0.27 -13.19
CA LEU A 52 -12.84 -0.43 -12.01
C LEU A 52 -12.97 -1.95 -12.20
N GLY A 53 -13.23 -2.41 -13.43
CA GLY A 53 -13.53 -3.82 -13.71
C GLY A 53 -12.40 -4.77 -13.34
N SER A 54 -11.14 -4.36 -13.54
CA SER A 54 -9.96 -5.13 -13.14
C SER A 54 -9.80 -5.32 -11.63
N HIS A 55 -10.45 -4.46 -10.83
CA HIS A 55 -10.42 -4.50 -9.38
C HIS A 55 -11.62 -5.25 -8.77
N LEU A 56 -12.66 -5.52 -9.54
CA LEU A 56 -13.83 -6.27 -9.10
C LEU A 56 -13.45 -7.75 -8.93
N LYS A 57 -13.44 -8.22 -7.69
CA LYS A 57 -13.06 -9.60 -7.35
C LYS A 57 -14.05 -10.19 -6.37
N PRO A 58 -14.18 -11.52 -6.31
CA PRO A 58 -14.92 -12.16 -5.22
C PRO A 58 -14.34 -11.73 -3.86
N LEU A 59 -15.21 -11.46 -2.89
CA LEU A 59 -14.82 -11.09 -1.54
C LEU A 59 -13.94 -12.21 -0.94
N PRO A 60 -12.73 -11.89 -0.44
CA PRO A 60 -11.87 -12.88 0.19
C PRO A 60 -12.59 -13.58 1.35
N TYR A 61 -12.35 -14.89 1.48
CA TYR A 61 -12.88 -15.72 2.57
C TYR A 61 -14.42 -15.87 2.59
N ALA A 62 -15.13 -15.35 1.58
CA ALA A 62 -16.55 -15.62 1.41
C ALA A 62 -16.77 -17.07 0.95
N PRO A 63 -17.88 -17.73 1.35
CA PRO A 63 -18.29 -19.00 0.78
C PRO A 63 -18.32 -18.93 -0.76
N PRO A 64 -17.91 -19.98 -1.49
CA PRO A 64 -17.85 -19.97 -2.96
C PRO A 64 -19.20 -19.74 -3.66
N LEU A 65 -20.32 -19.82 -2.94
CA LEU A 65 -21.68 -19.58 -3.43
C LEU A 65 -22.21 -18.16 -3.16
N SER A 66 -21.38 -17.24 -2.63
CA SER A 66 -21.89 -15.98 -2.06
C SER A 66 -22.14 -14.86 -3.08
N ASP A 67 -21.76 -15.02 -4.35
CA ASP A 67 -21.78 -13.98 -5.41
C ASP A 67 -21.38 -12.57 -4.93
N SER A 68 -20.52 -12.53 -3.91
CA SER A 68 -20.21 -11.33 -3.16
C SER A 68 -19.00 -10.70 -3.80
N ASN A 69 -19.22 -9.93 -4.86
CA ASN A 69 -18.17 -9.14 -5.47
C ASN A 69 -17.76 -8.00 -4.53
N ALA A 70 -16.47 -7.72 -4.50
CA ALA A 70 -15.85 -6.71 -3.67
C ALA A 70 -14.94 -5.82 -4.50
N LEU A 71 -14.79 -4.58 -4.04
CA LEU A 71 -13.82 -3.64 -4.53
C LEU A 71 -12.85 -3.25 -3.42
N PRO A 72 -11.56 -3.01 -3.73
CA PRO A 72 -10.67 -2.38 -2.78
C PRO A 72 -11.19 -0.99 -2.46
N MET A 73 -11.02 -0.55 -1.22
CA MET A 73 -11.54 0.74 -0.73
C MET A 73 -11.15 1.94 -1.62
N GLY A 74 -9.95 1.92 -2.23
CA GLY A 74 -9.56 2.94 -3.22
C GLY A 74 -10.49 2.93 -4.44
N ALA A 75 -10.77 1.77 -5.03
CA ALA A 75 -11.72 1.64 -6.14
C ALA A 75 -13.16 2.01 -5.74
N VAL A 76 -13.57 1.75 -4.49
CA VAL A 76 -14.88 2.24 -3.99
C VAL A 76 -14.93 3.76 -3.99
N ALA A 77 -13.83 4.45 -3.65
CA ALA A 77 -13.77 5.91 -3.70
C ALA A 77 -13.93 6.44 -5.13
N LEU A 78 -13.27 5.82 -6.12
CA LEU A 78 -13.44 6.15 -7.54
C LEU A 78 -14.88 5.93 -8.00
N TRP A 79 -15.46 4.78 -7.64
CA TRP A 79 -16.83 4.44 -8.01
C TRP A 79 -17.83 5.45 -7.43
N LEU A 80 -17.74 5.77 -6.13
CA LEU A 80 -18.60 6.79 -5.50
C LEU A 80 -18.41 8.17 -6.14
N HIS A 81 -17.18 8.53 -6.50
CA HIS A 81 -16.88 9.78 -7.21
C HIS A 81 -17.61 9.84 -8.56
N ARG A 82 -17.47 8.81 -9.40
CA ARG A 82 -18.12 8.73 -10.72
C ARG A 82 -19.64 8.69 -10.59
N LEU A 83 -20.16 7.91 -9.64
CA LEU A 83 -21.59 7.82 -9.36
C LEU A 83 -22.17 9.20 -9.00
N ALA A 84 -21.49 9.98 -8.15
CA ALA A 84 -21.92 11.33 -7.77
C ALA A 84 -22.00 12.32 -8.94
N GLN A 85 -21.25 12.10 -10.02
CA GLN A 85 -21.32 12.93 -11.21
C GLN A 85 -22.51 12.58 -12.13
N HIS A 86 -22.99 11.33 -12.08
CA HIS A 86 -24.10 10.87 -12.91
C HIS A 86 -25.46 10.97 -12.20
N THR A 87 -25.47 10.99 -10.87
CA THR A 87 -26.69 11.09 -10.09
C THR A 87 -27.28 12.51 -10.12
N THR A 88 -28.50 12.63 -10.65
CA THR A 88 -29.26 13.89 -10.65
C THR A 88 -30.12 14.07 -9.40
N ASP A 89 -30.52 12.99 -8.75
CA ASP A 89 -31.33 13.02 -7.52
C ASP A 89 -30.57 13.67 -6.36
N THR A 90 -31.22 14.66 -5.72
CA THR A 90 -30.69 15.38 -4.56
C THR A 90 -30.51 14.49 -3.34
N VAL A 91 -31.40 13.53 -3.11
CA VAL A 91 -31.34 12.65 -1.93
C VAL A 91 -30.15 11.71 -2.06
N GLN A 92 -30.01 11.06 -3.22
CA GLN A 92 -28.84 10.22 -3.50
C GLN A 92 -27.52 11.02 -3.50
N ARG A 93 -27.49 12.26 -4.01
CA ARG A 93 -26.28 13.11 -3.92
C ARG A 93 -25.89 13.43 -2.48
N HIS A 94 -26.86 13.74 -1.62
CA HIS A 94 -26.60 13.94 -0.20
C HIS A 94 -26.06 12.65 0.45
N ARG A 95 -26.65 11.50 0.12
CA ARG A 95 -26.19 10.20 0.59
C ARG A 95 -24.74 9.92 0.19
N LEU A 96 -24.41 10.13 -1.08
CA LEU A 96 -23.05 9.97 -1.61
C LEU A 96 -22.04 10.86 -0.88
N ALA A 97 -22.40 12.11 -0.62
CA ALA A 97 -21.55 13.04 0.11
C ALA A 97 -21.25 12.54 1.54
N VAL A 98 -22.25 12.04 2.26
CA VAL A 98 -22.07 11.44 3.59
C VAL A 98 -21.12 10.25 3.52
N LEU A 99 -21.33 9.31 2.60
CA LEU A 99 -20.47 8.14 2.44
C LEU A 99 -19.02 8.51 2.09
N GLN A 100 -18.82 9.53 1.25
CA GLN A 100 -17.48 10.00 0.88
C GLN A 100 -16.76 10.75 2.00
N GLN A 101 -17.49 11.50 2.83
CA GLN A 101 -16.93 12.32 3.91
C GLN A 101 -16.70 11.51 5.19
N GLU A 102 -17.64 10.66 5.56
CA GLU A 102 -17.64 9.93 6.83
C GLU A 102 -17.29 8.45 6.65
N GLY A 103 -17.75 7.81 5.57
CA GLY A 103 -17.64 6.37 5.37
C GLY A 103 -16.21 5.86 5.40
N PHE A 104 -15.32 6.48 4.64
CA PHE A 104 -13.91 6.11 4.63
C PHE A 104 -13.20 6.41 5.94
N VAL A 105 -13.64 7.44 6.67
CA VAL A 105 -13.06 7.80 7.96
C VAL A 105 -13.37 6.73 9.00
N THR A 106 -14.64 6.32 9.13
CA THR A 106 -15.06 5.28 10.09
C THR A 106 -14.45 3.92 9.74
N LEU A 107 -14.40 3.58 8.46
CA LEU A 107 -13.82 2.33 7.98
C LEU A 107 -12.32 2.26 8.30
N LEU A 108 -11.57 3.34 8.04
CA LEU A 108 -10.14 3.39 8.35
C LEU A 108 -9.86 3.32 9.86
N GLU A 109 -10.69 3.96 10.69
CA GLU A 109 -10.57 3.86 12.15
C GLU A 109 -10.74 2.43 12.63
N GLN A 110 -11.85 1.79 12.25
CA GLN A 110 -12.16 0.43 12.68
C GLN A 110 -11.09 -0.56 12.22
N TRP A 111 -10.72 -0.52 10.93
CA TRP A 111 -9.69 -1.42 10.42
C TRP A 111 -8.30 -1.12 10.96
N SER A 112 -7.98 0.13 11.30
CA SER A 112 -6.72 0.43 11.96
C SER A 112 -6.66 -0.17 13.37
N LEU A 113 -7.76 -0.12 14.14
CA LEU A 113 -7.84 -0.76 15.45
C LEU A 113 -7.72 -2.29 15.35
N LEU A 114 -8.40 -2.88 14.38
CA LEU A 114 -8.38 -4.32 14.15
C LEU A 114 -6.99 -4.82 13.71
N LEU A 115 -6.30 -4.07 12.85
CA LEU A 115 -5.00 -4.45 12.30
C LEU A 115 -3.81 -4.11 13.22
N HIS A 116 -3.97 -3.15 14.11
CA HIS A 116 -2.89 -2.63 14.95
C HIS A 116 -3.27 -2.62 16.42
N SER A 117 -3.58 -3.80 16.97
CA SER A 117 -4.08 -4.01 18.34
C SER A 117 -3.27 -3.38 19.49
N ASN A 118 -2.19 -2.61 19.23
CA ASN A 118 -1.45 -1.78 20.20
C ASN A 118 -0.67 -0.57 19.61
N THR A 119 -0.89 -0.08 18.38
CA THR A 119 -0.11 1.08 17.86
C THR A 119 -0.79 2.44 18.08
N ALA A 120 0.04 3.48 18.21
CA ALA A 120 -0.34 4.83 18.63
C ALA A 120 -1.34 5.52 17.68
N SER A 121 -2.22 6.34 18.27
CA SER A 121 -3.23 7.17 17.60
C SER A 121 -2.72 7.97 16.37
N ASP A 122 -1.43 8.31 16.36
CA ASP A 122 -0.76 9.07 15.29
C ASP A 122 -0.72 8.33 13.94
N ASP A 123 -0.73 7.00 13.93
CA ASP A 123 -0.73 6.21 12.69
C ASP A 123 -2.08 6.29 11.98
N VAL A 124 -3.20 6.30 12.72
CA VAL A 124 -4.56 6.44 12.19
C VAL A 124 -4.73 7.80 11.51
N ALA A 125 -4.34 8.88 12.19
CA ALA A 125 -4.43 10.23 11.67
C ALA A 125 -3.58 10.41 10.39
N THR A 126 -2.42 9.75 10.34
CA THR A 126 -1.56 9.76 9.16
C THR A 126 -2.18 8.98 8.00
N LEU A 127 -2.76 7.80 8.26
CA LEU A 127 -3.44 7.00 7.26
C LEU A 127 -4.64 7.74 6.65
N LYS A 128 -5.47 8.39 7.47
CA LYS A 128 -6.57 9.26 7.01
C LYS A 128 -6.08 10.39 6.10
N ARG A 129 -4.99 11.07 6.48
CA ARG A 129 -4.37 12.13 5.66
C ARG A 129 -3.82 11.59 4.33
N GLN A 130 -3.26 10.39 4.31
CA GLN A 130 -2.81 9.74 3.08
C GLN A 130 -3.99 9.39 2.18
N PHE A 131 -5.05 8.82 2.75
CA PHE A 131 -6.25 8.48 2.00
C PHE A 131 -6.94 9.72 1.40
N LYS A 132 -7.08 10.81 2.17
CA LYS A 132 -7.63 12.08 1.65
C LYS A 132 -6.82 12.65 0.48
N ARG A 133 -5.48 12.57 0.57
CA ARG A 133 -4.58 12.97 -0.53
C ARG A 133 -4.77 12.08 -1.75
N MET A 134 -4.87 10.77 -1.56
CA MET A 134 -5.16 9.81 -2.63
C MET A 134 -6.50 10.13 -3.29
N GLN A 135 -7.58 10.39 -2.55
CA GLN A 135 -8.88 10.80 -3.12
C GLN A 135 -8.73 12.05 -4.00
N THR A 136 -8.03 13.08 -3.51
CA THR A 136 -7.80 14.32 -4.28
C THR A 136 -7.00 14.04 -5.57
N GLN A 137 -6.01 13.14 -5.50
CA GLN A 137 -5.24 12.72 -6.68
C GLN A 137 -6.12 11.96 -7.68
N MET A 138 -6.98 11.06 -7.21
CA MET A 138 -7.90 10.30 -8.05
C MET A 138 -8.89 11.23 -8.76
N ASP A 139 -9.47 12.20 -8.04
CA ASP A 139 -10.40 13.17 -8.62
C ASP A 139 -9.73 13.97 -9.75
N ALA A 140 -8.50 14.46 -9.50
CA ALA A 140 -7.74 15.18 -10.52
C ALA A 140 -7.42 14.30 -11.73
N MET A 141 -7.09 13.03 -11.50
CA MET A 141 -6.78 12.08 -12.55
C MET A 141 -8.00 11.66 -13.37
N ASP A 142 -9.18 11.52 -12.76
CA ASP A 142 -10.42 11.23 -13.48
C ASP A 142 -10.79 12.39 -14.41
N VAL A 143 -10.57 13.64 -13.96
CA VAL A 143 -10.74 14.83 -14.81
C VAL A 143 -9.75 14.84 -15.96
N SER A 144 -8.45 14.62 -15.69
CA SER A 144 -7.43 14.54 -16.73
C SER A 144 -7.70 13.41 -17.74
N LEU A 145 -8.20 12.26 -17.29
CA LEU A 145 -8.52 11.13 -18.16
C LEU A 145 -9.60 11.49 -19.20
N ARG A 146 -10.58 12.31 -18.81
CA ARG A 146 -11.65 12.79 -19.72
C ARG A 146 -11.17 13.84 -20.70
N GLN A 147 -10.13 14.59 -20.35
CA GLN A 147 -9.55 15.63 -21.17
C GLN A 147 -8.41 15.13 -22.06
N ALA A 148 -7.89 13.92 -21.79
CA ALA A 148 -6.76 13.35 -22.50
C ALA A 148 -7.10 13.07 -23.98
N GLU A 149 -6.38 13.74 -24.88
CA GLU A 149 -6.63 13.65 -26.32
C GLU A 149 -5.95 12.41 -26.91
N SER A 150 -4.77 12.05 -26.39
CA SER A 150 -3.97 10.94 -26.91
C SER A 150 -4.28 9.60 -26.22
N PHE A 151 -4.06 8.51 -26.96
CA PHE A 151 -4.15 7.15 -26.40
C PHE A 151 -3.08 6.90 -25.32
N ILE A 152 -1.85 7.36 -25.56
CA ILE A 152 -0.72 7.13 -24.65
C ILE A 152 -0.95 7.84 -23.31
N GLU A 153 -1.43 9.08 -23.34
CA GLU A 153 -1.76 9.84 -22.14
C GLU A 153 -2.86 9.16 -21.33
N ARG A 154 -3.93 8.68 -21.99
CA ARG A 154 -4.98 7.90 -21.34
C ARG A 154 -4.43 6.67 -20.64
N GLU A 155 -3.61 5.88 -21.31
CA GLU A 155 -3.03 4.67 -20.71
C GLU A 155 -2.10 4.97 -19.51
N ILE A 156 -1.33 6.07 -19.57
CA ILE A 156 -0.51 6.50 -18.42
C ILE A 156 -1.39 6.88 -17.22
N ILE A 157 -2.44 7.67 -17.45
CA ILE A 157 -3.37 8.11 -16.40
C ILE A 157 -4.09 6.90 -15.81
N ARG A 158 -4.57 5.97 -16.64
CA ARG A 158 -5.23 4.73 -16.19
C ARG A 158 -4.32 3.86 -15.34
N ALA A 159 -3.07 3.67 -15.76
CA ALA A 159 -2.09 2.90 -15.00
C ALA A 159 -1.83 3.50 -13.61
N GLN A 160 -1.76 4.84 -13.53
CA GLN A 160 -1.62 5.55 -12.27
C GLN A 160 -2.91 5.46 -11.41
N LEU A 161 -4.09 5.53 -12.03
CA LEU A 161 -5.38 5.47 -11.34
C LEU A 161 -5.59 4.08 -10.72
N SER A 162 -5.25 3.02 -11.45
CA SER A 162 -5.26 1.63 -10.96
C SER A 162 -4.35 1.44 -9.73
N GLN A 163 -3.21 2.13 -9.66
CA GLN A 163 -2.35 2.10 -8.46
C GLN A 163 -3.02 2.74 -7.25
N LEU A 164 -3.74 3.85 -7.44
CA LEU A 164 -4.48 4.52 -6.36
C LEU A 164 -5.67 3.68 -5.88
N CYS A 165 -6.36 2.98 -6.79
CA CYS A 165 -7.43 2.03 -6.45
C CYS A 165 -6.96 0.93 -5.48
N ALA A 166 -5.68 0.55 -5.53
CA ALA A 166 -5.06 -0.45 -4.65
C ALA A 166 -4.41 0.16 -3.38
N PHE A 167 -5.09 1.14 -2.75
CA PHE A 167 -4.60 1.84 -1.57
C PHE A 167 -4.27 0.88 -0.41
N PRO A 168 -3.00 0.83 0.04
CA PRO A 168 -2.61 -0.10 1.07
C PRO A 168 -3.12 0.36 2.44
N VAL A 169 -3.85 -0.52 3.12
CA VAL A 169 -4.24 -0.34 4.52
C VAL A 169 -3.71 -1.52 5.30
N GLY A 170 -2.97 -1.28 6.37
CA GLY A 170 -2.32 -2.33 7.14
C GLY A 170 -1.20 -1.74 7.96
N PRO A 171 -0.63 -2.54 8.89
CA PRO A 171 0.65 -2.18 9.47
C PRO A 171 1.57 -1.86 8.31
N ARG A 172 2.09 -0.61 8.27
CA ARG A 172 3.23 -0.27 7.41
C ARG A 172 4.15 -1.45 7.58
N SER A 173 4.44 -2.19 6.49
CA SER A 173 5.18 -3.45 6.57
C SER A 173 6.26 -3.26 7.61
N THR A 174 6.04 -3.81 8.81
CA THR A 174 7.04 -3.76 9.85
C THR A 174 8.18 -4.46 9.17
N GLN A 175 9.26 -3.71 8.98
CA GLN A 175 10.48 -4.18 8.36
C GLN A 175 10.66 -5.62 8.85
N SER A 176 10.68 -6.61 7.93
CA SER A 176 10.48 -8.01 8.33
C SER A 176 11.43 -8.35 9.48
N PRO A 177 11.06 -9.20 10.47
CA PRO A 177 11.93 -9.45 11.63
C PRO A 177 13.37 -9.80 11.25
N ALA A 178 13.56 -10.49 10.10
CA ALA A 178 14.86 -10.75 9.51
C ALA A 178 15.59 -9.48 9.01
N LEU A 179 14.89 -8.56 8.34
CA LEU A 179 15.43 -7.28 7.90
C LEU A 179 15.72 -6.34 9.08
N ASP A 180 14.88 -6.33 10.10
CA ASP A 180 15.09 -5.62 11.36
C ASP A 180 16.33 -6.14 12.10
N GLN A 181 16.43 -7.46 12.26
CA GLN A 181 17.58 -8.11 12.87
C GLN A 181 18.87 -7.79 12.10
N PHE A 182 18.82 -7.88 10.77
CA PHE A 182 19.93 -7.54 9.89
C PHE A 182 20.39 -6.09 10.11
N TRP A 183 19.47 -5.11 10.05
CA TRP A 183 19.85 -3.71 10.23
C TRP A 183 20.33 -3.40 11.64
N ARG A 184 19.75 -4.02 12.68
CA ARG A 184 20.24 -3.90 14.05
C ARG A 184 21.69 -4.38 14.16
N ALA A 185 22.02 -5.54 13.61
CA ALA A 185 23.38 -6.07 13.62
C ALA A 185 24.35 -5.14 12.88
N VAL A 186 23.98 -4.67 11.69
CA VAL A 186 24.79 -3.73 10.90
C VAL A 186 25.01 -2.41 11.63
N PHE A 187 23.95 -1.80 12.18
CA PHE A 187 24.04 -0.51 12.86
C PHE A 187 24.76 -0.60 14.20
N ALA A 188 24.55 -1.66 14.98
CA ALA A 188 25.29 -1.89 16.22
C ALA A 188 26.81 -1.89 15.95
N ARG A 189 27.23 -2.45 14.81
CA ARG A 189 28.64 -2.54 14.42
C ARG A 189 29.18 -1.23 13.87
N LEU A 190 28.40 -0.50 13.07
CA LEU A 190 28.75 0.86 12.66
C LEU A 190 28.91 1.80 13.85
N MET A 191 27.97 1.76 14.80
CA MET A 191 28.02 2.53 16.05
C MET A 191 29.22 2.12 16.92
N GLY A 192 29.60 0.84 16.88
CA GLY A 192 30.82 0.32 17.50
C GLY A 192 32.12 0.63 16.73
N GLY A 193 32.08 1.46 15.68
CA GLY A 193 33.26 1.90 14.93
C GLY A 193 33.76 0.93 13.86
N ALA A 194 33.00 -0.13 13.53
CA ALA A 194 33.40 -1.07 12.50
C ALA A 194 33.42 -0.41 11.10
N GLU A 195 34.53 -0.58 10.38
CA GLU A 195 34.68 -0.04 9.03
C GLU A 195 33.95 -0.92 7.99
N ILE A 196 32.62 -0.88 7.97
CA ILE A 196 31.81 -1.67 7.02
C ILE A 196 31.14 -0.84 5.92
N ASN A 197 31.08 0.49 6.06
CA ASN A 197 30.56 1.38 5.02
C ASN A 197 31.62 1.74 3.97
N HIS A 198 31.45 1.22 2.76
CA HIS A 198 32.34 1.48 1.62
C HIS A 198 32.08 2.82 0.92
N ALA A 199 30.99 3.51 1.22
CA ALA A 199 30.62 4.76 0.56
C ALA A 199 31.54 5.91 0.99
N ARG A 200 32.09 6.67 0.04
CA ARG A 200 32.92 7.85 0.34
C ARG A 200 32.15 8.95 1.06
N ARG A 201 30.89 9.18 0.66
CA ARG A 201 29.94 10.09 1.33
C ARG A 201 29.12 9.28 2.34
N SER A 202 29.77 8.91 3.44
CA SER A 202 29.21 8.01 4.46
C SER A 202 28.10 8.62 5.30
N ASP A 203 27.94 9.95 5.25
CA ASP A 203 26.87 10.73 5.85
C ASP A 203 25.52 10.54 5.14
N ARG A 204 25.55 10.32 3.81
CA ARG A 204 24.34 10.16 2.99
C ARG A 204 24.09 8.73 2.52
N PHE A 205 25.16 7.99 2.30
CA PHE A 205 25.07 6.68 1.68
C PHE A 205 25.70 5.60 2.53
N LEU A 206 25.06 4.44 2.51
CA LEU A 206 25.59 3.21 3.04
C LEU A 206 25.85 2.26 1.88
N ALA A 207 27.12 1.91 1.65
CA ALA A 207 27.49 0.92 0.65
C ALA A 207 28.09 -0.31 1.34
N LEU A 208 27.35 -1.42 1.29
CA LEU A 208 27.75 -2.67 1.92
C LEU A 208 28.28 -3.66 0.89
N ASN A 209 29.51 -4.11 1.08
CA ASN A 209 30.02 -5.30 0.41
C ASN A 209 29.78 -6.51 1.31
N PHE A 210 28.89 -7.41 0.92
CA PHE A 210 28.48 -8.51 1.79
C PHE A 210 29.57 -9.55 2.07
N ARG A 211 30.55 -9.70 1.17
CA ARG A 211 31.71 -10.56 1.44
C ARG A 211 32.57 -9.99 2.56
N HIS A 212 32.80 -8.68 2.51
CA HIS A 212 33.49 -7.97 3.59
C HIS A 212 32.68 -7.98 4.88
N LEU A 213 31.38 -7.67 4.80
CA LEU A 213 30.46 -7.65 5.94
C LEU A 213 30.47 -8.99 6.69
N ARG A 214 30.42 -10.12 5.97
CA ARG A 214 30.52 -11.46 6.57
C ARG A 214 31.84 -11.66 7.32
N GLY A 215 32.95 -11.17 6.78
CA GLY A 215 34.25 -11.25 7.44
C GLY A 215 34.32 -10.43 8.74
N VAL A 216 33.64 -9.28 8.79
CA VAL A 216 33.64 -8.38 9.97
C VAL A 216 32.67 -8.83 11.06
N LEU A 217 31.58 -9.50 10.68
CA LEU A 217 30.52 -9.91 11.61
C LEU A 217 30.69 -11.35 12.15
N GLY A 218 31.58 -12.14 11.55
CA GLY A 218 31.84 -13.53 11.93
C GLY A 218 30.92 -14.53 11.22
N GLU A 219 31.36 -15.79 11.09
CA GLU A 219 30.57 -16.84 10.43
C GLU A 219 29.44 -17.40 11.31
N GLU A 220 29.42 -17.10 12.61
CA GLU A 220 28.43 -17.62 13.56
C GLU A 220 27.10 -16.86 13.56
N ASP A 221 27.06 -15.64 12.99
CA ASP A 221 25.85 -14.83 12.96
C ASP A 221 25.01 -15.17 11.71
N SER A 222 24.21 -16.23 11.87
CA SER A 222 23.36 -16.80 10.82
C SER A 222 22.35 -15.80 10.22
N SER A 223 22.08 -14.69 10.92
CA SER A 223 21.19 -13.61 10.47
C SER A 223 21.74 -12.81 9.26
N LEU A 224 23.03 -12.94 8.95
CA LEU A 224 23.72 -12.17 7.91
C LEU A 224 23.98 -12.97 6.63
N HIS A 225 23.57 -14.23 6.61
CA HIS A 225 23.50 -14.95 5.35
C HIS A 225 22.51 -14.22 4.44
N LEU A 226 23.01 -13.76 3.29
CA LEU A 226 22.18 -13.22 2.22
C LEU A 226 21.37 -14.35 1.58
N THR A 227 20.39 -14.85 2.32
CA THR A 227 19.38 -15.76 1.81
C THR A 227 18.60 -15.07 0.69
N PRO A 228 18.02 -15.82 -0.25
CA PRO A 228 17.13 -15.24 -1.27
C PRO A 228 16.02 -14.37 -0.67
N GLU A 229 15.51 -14.75 0.49
CA GLU A 229 14.47 -14.05 1.24
C GLU A 229 15.00 -12.69 1.73
N LEU A 230 16.14 -12.67 2.45
CA LEU A 230 16.73 -11.41 2.93
C LEU A 230 17.12 -10.47 1.79
N ARG A 231 17.56 -11.01 0.64
CA ARG A 231 17.83 -10.19 -0.56
C ARG A 231 16.59 -9.49 -1.08
N ASN A 232 15.45 -10.17 -1.11
CA ASN A 232 14.20 -9.59 -1.57
C ASN A 232 13.68 -8.55 -0.58
N GLU A 233 13.87 -8.79 0.71
CA GLU A 233 13.50 -7.85 1.76
C GLU A 233 14.40 -6.60 1.75
N LEU A 234 15.72 -6.74 1.59
CA LEU A 234 16.64 -5.62 1.45
C LEU A 234 16.30 -4.71 0.26
N LYS A 235 15.83 -5.27 -0.86
CA LYS A 235 15.35 -4.47 -2.00
C LYS A 235 14.12 -3.63 -1.68
N ARG A 236 13.31 -4.07 -0.72
CA ARG A 236 12.10 -3.38 -0.23
C ARG A 236 12.37 -2.47 0.96
N SER A 237 13.61 -2.46 1.46
CA SER A 237 14.01 -1.63 2.60
C SER A 237 13.78 -0.15 2.29
N ARG A 238 12.98 0.50 3.14
CA ARG A 238 12.68 1.95 3.05
C ARG A 238 13.65 2.80 3.87
N TYR A 239 14.19 2.24 4.94
CA TYR A 239 15.21 2.90 5.76
C TYR A 239 16.20 1.86 6.32
N PRO A 240 17.47 1.90 5.89
CA PRO A 240 18.00 2.63 4.73
C PRO A 240 17.26 2.30 3.42
N ASN A 241 17.05 3.28 2.54
CA ASN A 241 16.34 3.10 1.27
C ASN A 241 17.25 2.47 0.22
N PHE A 242 16.85 1.34 -0.39
CA PHE A 242 17.69 0.65 -1.36
C PHE A 242 17.78 1.37 -2.72
N LEU A 243 19.00 1.67 -3.17
CA LEU A 243 19.28 2.35 -4.45
C LEU A 243 19.79 1.43 -5.56
N GLY A 244 20.04 0.15 -5.23
CA GLY A 244 20.54 -0.85 -6.17
C GLY A 244 21.90 -1.44 -5.80
N VAL A 245 22.30 -2.47 -6.55
CA VAL A 245 23.65 -3.05 -6.48
C VAL A 245 24.55 -2.36 -7.50
N ARG A 246 25.56 -1.62 -7.03
CA ARG A 246 26.41 -0.78 -7.88
C ARG A 246 27.89 -1.05 -7.61
N VAL A 247 28.73 -0.77 -8.60
CA VAL A 247 30.18 -0.73 -8.39
C VAL A 247 30.51 0.62 -7.76
N VAL A 248 31.15 0.61 -6.60
CA VAL A 248 31.56 1.82 -5.88
C VAL A 248 33.08 1.81 -5.68
N ASN A 249 33.68 3.00 -5.72
CA ASN A 249 35.08 3.16 -5.34
C ASN A 249 35.17 3.16 -3.80
N SER A 250 35.48 1.99 -3.26
CA SER A 250 35.49 1.69 -1.82
C SER A 250 36.46 2.57 -1.06
N ARG A 251 35.99 3.26 -0.01
CA ARG A 251 36.87 4.01 0.89
C ARG A 251 37.78 3.11 1.74
N ILE A 252 37.31 1.90 2.06
CA ILE A 252 37.98 0.96 2.97
C ILE A 252 39.13 0.24 2.23
N SER A 253 38.79 -0.45 1.14
CA SER A 253 39.74 -1.25 0.36
C SER A 253 40.51 -0.47 -0.70
N ARG A 254 40.14 0.80 -0.95
CA ARG A 254 40.69 1.66 -2.03
C ARG A 254 40.60 1.04 -3.44
N LYS A 255 39.63 0.15 -3.66
CA LYS A 255 39.37 -0.56 -4.93
C LYS A 255 37.90 -0.41 -5.36
N SER A 256 37.62 -0.62 -6.63
CA SER A 256 36.24 -0.71 -7.12
C SER A 256 35.62 -2.04 -6.67
N LEU A 257 34.52 -1.97 -5.90
CA LEU A 257 33.82 -3.13 -5.37
C LEU A 257 32.33 -3.07 -5.69
N ARG A 258 31.73 -4.23 -5.98
CA ARG A 258 30.28 -4.35 -6.10
C ARG A 258 29.67 -4.31 -4.70
N CYS A 259 28.84 -3.31 -4.45
CA CYS A 259 28.18 -3.07 -3.16
C CYS A 259 26.68 -2.92 -3.34
N TRP A 260 25.93 -3.26 -2.30
CA TRP A 260 24.54 -2.85 -2.19
C TRP A 260 24.52 -1.45 -1.59
N VAL A 261 23.88 -0.53 -2.29
CA VAL A 261 23.90 0.90 -1.93
C VAL A 261 22.53 1.31 -1.41
N PHE A 262 22.55 2.02 -0.30
CA PHE A 262 21.36 2.54 0.36
C PHE A 262 21.51 4.04 0.62
N ASN A 263 20.39 4.76 0.60
CA ASN A 263 20.27 6.12 1.10
C ASN A 263 19.96 6.07 2.61
N LEU A 264 20.66 6.89 3.39
CA LEU A 264 20.44 7.06 4.83
C LEU A 264 19.44 8.18 5.16
N HIS A 265 18.91 8.86 4.13
CA HIS A 265 17.88 9.89 4.21
C HIS A 265 16.58 9.46 3.57
#